data_AF-A0A8V0ZER2-F1
#
_entry.id   AF-A0A8V0ZER2-F1
#
_cell.length_a   1.000
_cell.length_b   1.000
_cell.length_c   1.000
_cell.angle_alpha   90.00
_cell.angle_beta   90.00
_cell.angle_gamma   90.00
#
_symmetry.space_group_name_H-M   'P 1'
#
loop_
_entity.id
_entity.type
_entity.pdbx_description
1 polymer ?
#
loop_
_entity_poly.entity_id
_entity_poly.type
_entity_poly.pdbx_seq_one_letter_code
_entity_poly.pdbx_strand_id
1 'polypeptide(L)'
;MDEEQEPSQRTAQCCTPALPKAQAEHLFAPLGGAMISEERSSSSFHCVHLTMSSQTHVKPQLEEKEGKTFDVFTAVEFKTQLVAGTNYFIKVHVGNDEFMHLRVFRSLPHEDKPLSLHGYQSSKTKHDELTYF
;
A
#
# COMPACT_ATOMS: atom_id res chain seq x y z
N MET A 1 37.87 50.18 28.02
CA MET A 1 37.81 49.78 26.62
C MET A 1 36.70 48.78 26.55
N ASP A 2 35.50 49.35 26.39
CA ASP A 2 34.50 48.98 25.40
C ASP A 2 34.20 47.48 25.22
N GLU A 3 32.97 47.01 25.09
CA GLU A 3 31.62 47.58 25.04
C GLU A 3 30.79 46.36 24.59
N GLU A 4 29.57 46.21 25.12
CA GLU A 4 28.42 45.59 24.42
C GLU A 4 28.44 44.09 24.05
N GLN A 5 27.34 43.34 24.05
CA GLN A 5 25.97 43.52 24.50
C GLN A 5 25.30 42.13 24.40
N GLU A 6 24.56 41.71 25.44
CA GLU A 6 23.46 40.74 25.33
C GLU A 6 22.34 41.32 24.44
N PRO A 7 21.41 40.57 23.79
CA PRO A 7 20.63 39.53 24.48
C PRO A 7 20.03 38.41 23.58
N SER A 8 19.38 37.42 24.20
CA SER A 8 17.95 37.13 23.95
C SER A 8 17.58 35.73 24.44
N GLN A 9 17.28 35.69 25.73
CA GLN A 9 16.02 35.19 26.31
C GLN A 9 15.37 33.88 25.79
N ARG A 10 14.94 33.14 26.82
CA ARG A 10 13.76 32.27 26.93
C ARG A 10 14.02 30.78 26.72
N THR A 11 14.30 30.04 27.79
CA THR A 11 13.38 29.55 28.86
C THR A 11 12.62 28.29 28.47
N ALA A 12 12.40 27.48 29.50
CA ALA A 12 11.35 26.48 29.67
C ALA A 12 11.82 25.03 29.53
N GLN A 13 12.31 24.60 30.68
CA GLN A 13 12.35 23.26 31.19
C GLN A 13 10.93 22.67 31.39
N CYS A 14 10.88 21.35 31.21
CA CYS A 14 9.98 20.37 31.82
C CYS A 14 8.66 19.97 31.14
N CYS A 15 8.50 18.65 31.18
CA CYS A 15 7.30 17.90 31.55
C CYS A 15 6.47 17.37 30.36
N THR A 16 6.72 16.11 30.01
CA THR A 16 5.65 15.20 29.57
C THR A 16 4.63 15.09 30.72
N PRO A 17 3.33 14.87 30.45
CA PRO A 17 2.90 13.49 30.18
C PRO A 17 1.67 13.34 29.25
N ALA A 18 1.43 12.07 28.93
CA ALA A 18 0.12 11.46 28.78
C ALA A 18 -0.69 11.74 27.50
N LEU A 19 -0.48 10.81 26.58
CA LEU A 19 -1.40 10.34 25.56
C LEU A 19 -2.87 10.27 26.07
N PRO A 20 -3.85 10.90 25.40
CA PRO A 20 -5.25 10.74 25.78
C PRO A 20 -5.79 9.38 25.31
N LYS A 21 -6.31 8.59 26.25
CA LYS A 21 -7.20 7.46 25.97
C LYS A 21 -8.50 8.01 25.39
N ALA A 22 -8.69 7.89 24.08
CA ALA A 22 -9.99 8.10 23.47
C ALA A 22 -10.89 6.88 23.81
N GLN A 23 -11.87 7.11 24.68
CA GLN A 23 -12.98 6.20 24.89
C GLN A 23 -13.95 6.35 23.71
N ALA A 24 -14.13 5.26 22.96
CA ALA A 24 -15.17 5.16 21.96
C ALA A 24 -16.48 4.78 22.67
N GLU A 25 -17.34 5.76 22.92
CA GLU A 25 -18.68 5.53 23.40
C GLU A 25 -19.63 5.20 22.25
N HIS A 26 -20.40 4.14 22.49
CA HIS A 26 -21.50 3.63 21.68
C HIS A 26 -22.53 4.71 21.36
N LEU A 27 -22.83 4.91 20.07
CA LEU A 27 -24.14 5.41 19.64
C LEU A 27 -24.74 4.42 18.64
N PHE A 28 -25.58 3.53 19.16
CA PHE A 28 -26.41 2.60 18.40
C PHE A 28 -27.80 3.24 18.25
N ALA A 29 -28.22 3.49 17.01
CA ALA A 29 -29.62 3.78 16.69
C ALA A 29 -30.05 2.85 15.53
N PRO A 30 -31.19 2.14 15.65
CA PRO A 30 -31.66 1.23 14.61
C PRO A 30 -32.66 1.96 13.70
N LEU A 31 -32.41 1.98 12.40
CA LEU A 31 -33.46 2.21 11.41
C LEU A 31 -33.29 1.19 10.29
N GLY A 32 -34.37 0.44 10.08
CA GLY A 32 -34.40 -0.74 9.23
C GLY A 32 -34.28 -0.45 7.75
N GLY A 33 -34.11 -1.53 7.00
CA GLY A 33 -34.19 -1.55 5.55
C GLY A 33 -33.12 -2.45 4.95
N ALA A 34 -33.56 -3.61 4.46
CA ALA A 34 -32.82 -4.58 3.63
C ALA A 34 -31.54 -5.18 4.26
N MET A 35 -31.62 -6.47 4.61
CA MET A 35 -30.46 -7.35 4.63
C MET A 35 -29.91 -7.43 3.20
N ILE A 36 -29.01 -6.50 2.85
CA ILE A 36 -27.98 -6.80 1.87
C ILE A 36 -27.06 -7.74 2.64
N SER A 37 -27.19 -9.04 2.37
CA SER A 37 -26.18 -10.02 2.75
C SER A 37 -24.92 -9.67 1.98
N GLU A 38 -24.20 -8.66 2.43
CA GLU A 38 -22.84 -8.43 2.01
C GLU A 38 -22.03 -9.55 2.66
N GLU A 39 -22.07 -10.70 1.99
CA GLU A 39 -21.13 -11.77 2.17
C GLU A 39 -19.77 -11.19 1.75
N ARG A 40 -19.19 -10.37 2.63
CA ARG A 40 -17.90 -9.73 2.42
C ARG A 40 -16.89 -10.85 2.59
N SER A 41 -16.76 -11.62 1.52
CA SER A 41 -15.89 -12.78 1.39
C SER A 41 -14.57 -12.45 2.07
N SER A 42 -14.17 -13.28 3.04
CA SER A 42 -12.89 -13.15 3.75
C SER A 42 -11.71 -13.09 2.77
N SER A 43 -11.89 -13.64 1.55
CA SER A 43 -10.96 -13.54 0.42
C SER A 43 -10.82 -12.11 -0.15
N SER A 44 -11.86 -11.27 -0.08
CA SER A 44 -11.83 -9.88 -0.56
C SER A 44 -11.04 -8.95 0.37
N PHE A 45 -11.01 -9.21 1.68
CA PHE A 45 -10.22 -8.39 2.61
C PHE A 45 -8.72 -8.62 2.49
N HIS A 46 -8.30 -9.88 2.31
CA HIS A 46 -6.89 -10.21 2.06
C HIS A 46 -6.41 -9.62 0.73
N CYS A 47 -7.28 -9.54 -0.27
CA CYS A 47 -6.98 -8.92 -1.55
C CYS A 47 -6.75 -7.41 -1.46
N VAL A 48 -7.63 -6.66 -0.76
CA VAL A 48 -7.55 -5.19 -0.69
C VAL A 48 -6.33 -4.72 0.09
N HIS A 49 -5.96 -5.42 1.17
CA HIS A 49 -4.77 -5.05 1.95
C HIS A 49 -3.46 -5.32 1.19
N LEU A 50 -3.46 -6.39 0.39
CA LEU A 50 -2.32 -6.76 -0.44
C LEU A 50 -2.12 -5.79 -1.62
N THR A 51 -3.20 -5.34 -2.28
CA THR A 51 -3.09 -4.38 -3.38
C THR A 51 -2.53 -3.04 -2.90
N MET A 52 -2.97 -2.54 -1.74
CA MET A 52 -2.44 -1.29 -1.17
C MET A 52 -0.95 -1.37 -0.82
N SER A 53 -0.54 -2.44 -0.14
CA SER A 53 0.86 -2.64 0.24
C SER A 53 1.77 -2.91 -0.95
N SER A 54 1.29 -3.66 -1.96
CA SER A 54 2.06 -3.87 -3.19
C SER A 54 2.27 -2.54 -3.92
N GLN A 55 1.23 -1.74 -4.15
CA GLN A 55 1.36 -0.47 -4.89
C GLN A 55 2.37 0.49 -4.25
N THR A 56 2.35 0.65 -2.92
CA THR A 56 3.28 1.58 -2.24
C THR A 56 4.74 1.16 -2.33
N HIS A 57 5.03 -0.14 -2.33
CA HIS A 57 6.40 -0.65 -2.39
C HIS A 57 6.88 -0.87 -3.84
N VAL A 58 6.00 -1.31 -4.75
CA VAL A 58 6.39 -1.69 -6.11
C VAL A 58 6.35 -0.54 -7.10
N LYS A 59 5.49 0.48 -6.89
CA LYS A 59 5.43 1.66 -7.74
C LYS A 59 6.78 2.37 -7.83
N PRO A 60 7.45 2.78 -6.73
CA PRO A 60 8.74 3.45 -6.82
C PRO A 60 9.82 2.56 -7.46
N GLN A 61 9.80 1.25 -7.20
CA GLN A 61 10.74 0.30 -7.83
C GLN A 61 10.56 0.22 -9.34
N LEU A 62 9.33 0.36 -9.83
CA LEU A 62 9.02 0.32 -11.25
C LEU A 62 9.38 1.66 -11.93
N GLU A 63 9.10 2.78 -11.27
CA GLU A 63 9.45 4.11 -11.76
C GLU A 63 10.97 4.29 -11.88
N GLU A 64 11.74 3.78 -10.92
CA GLU A 64 13.21 3.76 -10.98
C GLU A 64 13.74 2.89 -12.13
N LYS A 65 13.10 1.73 -12.39
CA LYS A 65 13.51 0.80 -13.45
C LYS A 65 13.16 1.28 -14.85
N GLU A 66 11.97 1.87 -15.01
CA GLU A 66 11.51 2.41 -16.30
C GLU A 66 11.98 3.85 -16.56
N GLY A 67 12.44 4.56 -15.52
CA GLY A 67 12.83 5.97 -15.63
C GLY A 67 11.65 6.91 -15.93
N LYS A 68 10.43 6.50 -15.59
CA LYS A 68 9.20 7.26 -15.84
C LYS A 68 8.26 7.18 -14.64
N THR A 69 7.48 8.22 -14.40
CA THR A 69 6.48 8.25 -13.33
C THR A 69 5.12 7.79 -13.84
N PHE A 70 4.37 7.11 -13.00
CA PHE A 70 3.02 6.65 -13.33
C PHE A 70 1.98 7.41 -12.50
N ASP A 71 1.20 8.27 -13.14
CA ASP A 71 0.12 8.99 -12.46
C ASP A 71 -1.02 8.05 -12.06
N VAL A 72 -1.33 7.09 -12.94
CA VAL A 72 -2.33 6.05 -12.72
C VAL A 72 -1.62 4.73 -12.40
N PHE A 73 -2.05 4.05 -11.35
CA PHE A 73 -1.49 2.75 -10.97
C PHE A 73 -2.56 1.87 -10.32
N THR A 74 -3.49 1.39 -11.16
CA THR A 74 -4.67 0.66 -10.67
C THR A 74 -4.53 -0.83 -10.94
N ALA A 75 -4.51 -1.65 -9.89
CA ALA A 75 -4.53 -3.11 -10.04
C ALA A 75 -5.92 -3.56 -10.54
N VAL A 76 -5.95 -4.25 -11.67
CA VAL A 76 -7.18 -4.74 -12.33
C VAL A 76 -7.41 -6.23 -12.09
N GLU A 77 -6.34 -7.01 -12.15
CA GLU A 77 -6.39 -8.47 -11.94
C GLU A 77 -5.18 -8.91 -11.12
N PHE A 78 -5.33 -9.98 -10.36
CA PHE A 78 -4.22 -10.60 -9.66
C PHE A 78 -4.33 -12.13 -9.74
N LYS A 79 -3.17 -12.78 -9.72
CA LYS A 79 -3.04 -14.23 -9.59
C LYS A 79 -2.00 -14.52 -8.52
N THR A 80 -2.22 -15.62 -7.80
CA THR A 80 -1.33 -16.03 -6.73
C THR A 80 -0.75 -17.39 -7.03
N GLN A 81 0.51 -17.59 -6.70
CA GLN A 81 1.20 -18.86 -6.79
C GLN A 81 1.93 -19.11 -5.47
N LEU A 82 1.53 -20.18 -4.77
CA LEU A 82 2.18 -20.62 -3.53
C LEU A 82 3.49 -21.34 -3.86
N VAL A 83 4.56 -20.94 -3.18
CA VAL A 83 5.91 -21.53 -3.28
C VAL A 83 6.52 -21.57 -1.87
N ALA A 84 7.85 -21.54 -1.73
CA ALA A 84 8.51 -21.21 -0.44
C ALA A 84 8.33 -19.71 -0.10
N GLY A 85 7.07 -19.28 0.01
CA GLY A 85 6.63 -17.89 -0.04
C GLY A 85 5.38 -17.77 -0.90
N THR A 86 5.12 -16.60 -1.45
CA THR A 86 3.98 -16.38 -2.34
C THR A 86 4.38 -15.44 -3.47
N ASN A 87 4.28 -15.92 -4.70
CA ASN A 87 4.36 -15.05 -5.88
C ASN A 87 2.97 -14.48 -6.16
N TYR A 88 2.91 -13.15 -6.30
CA TYR A 88 1.75 -12.42 -6.75
C TYR A 88 2.03 -11.87 -8.14
N PHE A 89 1.20 -12.29 -9.08
CA PHE A 89 1.13 -11.71 -10.41
C PHE A 89 0.02 -10.66 -10.35
N ILE A 90 0.30 -9.43 -10.76
CA ILE A 90 -0.64 -8.31 -10.66
C ILE A 90 -0.67 -7.61 -12.02
N LYS A 91 -1.85 -7.54 -12.62
CA LYS A 91 -2.11 -6.72 -13.80
C LYS A 91 -2.47 -5.31 -13.34
N VAL A 92 -1.60 -4.36 -13.65
CA VAL A 92 -1.76 -2.95 -13.27
C VAL A 92 -2.02 -2.13 -14.52
N HIS A 93 -3.07 -1.31 -14.49
CA HIS A 93 -3.32 -0.27 -15.48
C HIS A 93 -2.52 0.98 -15.10
N VAL A 94 -1.72 1.46 -16.05
CA VAL A 94 -0.79 2.57 -15.85
C VAL A 94 -1.20 3.86 -16.57
N GLY A 95 -2.41 3.89 -17.14
CA GLY A 95 -2.91 5.00 -17.95
C GLY A 95 -2.88 4.68 -19.45
N ASN A 96 -3.54 5.49 -20.28
CA ASN A 96 -3.51 5.40 -21.74
C ASN A 96 -3.80 4.00 -22.34
N ASP A 97 -4.70 3.24 -21.71
CA ASP A 97 -4.98 1.83 -22.03
C ASP A 97 -3.74 0.90 -22.02
N GLU A 98 -2.66 1.33 -21.38
CA GLU A 98 -1.45 0.55 -21.14
C GLU A 98 -1.55 -0.23 -19.84
N PHE A 99 -1.11 -1.49 -19.91
CA PHE A 99 -1.10 -2.40 -18.79
C PHE A 99 0.30 -2.94 -18.57
N MET A 100 0.59 -3.27 -17.32
CA MET A 100 1.84 -3.88 -16.89
C MET A 100 1.53 -5.09 -16.04
N HIS A 101 2.27 -6.18 -16.27
CA HIS A 101 2.18 -7.37 -15.43
C HIS A 101 3.36 -7.37 -14.48
N LEU A 102 3.07 -7.33 -13.18
CA LEU A 102 4.06 -7.30 -12.13
C LEU A 102 4.13 -8.67 -11.48
N ARG A 103 5.35 -9.12 -11.17
CA ARG A 103 5.61 -10.30 -10.35
C ARG A 103 6.24 -9.85 -9.04
N VAL A 104 5.45 -9.95 -7.98
CA VAL A 104 5.82 -9.54 -6.63
C VAL A 104 5.97 -10.77 -5.77
N PHE A 105 7.13 -10.94 -5.15
CA PHE A 105 7.34 -12.02 -4.19
C PHE A 105 7.09 -11.51 -2.78
N ARG A 106 6.32 -12.29 -2.03
CA ARG A 106 6.15 -12.14 -0.61
C ARG A 106 6.81 -13.33 0.07
N SER A 107 7.81 -13.04 0.89
CA SER A 107 8.44 -14.04 1.73
C SER A 107 7.46 -14.59 2.77
N LEU A 108 7.82 -15.70 3.38
CA LEU A 108 6.99 -16.33 4.41
C LEU A 108 6.84 -15.39 5.63
N PRO A 109 5.72 -15.49 6.38
CA PRO A 109 5.42 -14.58 7.50
C PRO A 109 6.48 -14.53 8.59
N HIS A 110 7.33 -15.55 8.70
CA HIS A 110 8.40 -15.62 9.69
C HIS A 110 9.68 -14.88 9.28
N GLU A 111 9.81 -14.51 8.00
CA GLU A 111 11.00 -13.79 7.51
C GLU A 111 10.86 -12.26 7.66
N ASP A 112 9.67 -11.74 7.93
CA ASP A 112 9.36 -10.30 8.05
C ASP A 112 9.99 -9.43 6.94
N LYS A 113 10.06 -9.98 5.72
CA LYS A 113 10.59 -9.24 4.56
C LYS A 113 9.47 -8.49 3.84
N PRO A 114 9.76 -7.27 3.36
CA PRO A 114 8.82 -6.52 2.55
C PRO A 114 8.58 -7.20 1.19
N LEU A 115 7.46 -6.86 0.56
CA LEU A 115 7.15 -7.30 -0.79
C LEU A 115 8.25 -6.80 -1.75
N SER A 116 8.75 -7.68 -2.60
CA SER A 116 9.82 -7.36 -3.53
C SER A 116 9.36 -7.60 -4.96
N LEU A 117 9.55 -6.61 -5.85
CA LEU A 117 9.33 -6.78 -7.28
C LEU A 117 10.42 -7.69 -7.87
N HIS A 118 10.06 -8.92 -8.22
CA HIS A 118 10.97 -9.88 -8.84
C HIS A 118 11.09 -9.69 -10.35
N GLY A 119 10.02 -9.25 -11.00
CA GLY A 119 10.00 -9.04 -12.44
C GLY A 119 8.77 -8.26 -12.87
N TYR A 120 8.83 -7.71 -14.06
CA TYR A 120 7.71 -7.01 -14.65
C TYR A 120 7.72 -7.18 -16.17
N GLN A 121 6.55 -7.04 -16.78
CA GLN A 121 6.38 -6.95 -18.22
C GLN A 121 5.64 -5.65 -18.52
N SER A 122 6.29 -4.77 -19.29
CA SER A 122 5.72 -3.54 -19.82
C SER A 122 4.99 -3.79 -21.14
N SER A 123 4.27 -2.78 -21.64
CA SER A 123 3.61 -2.78 -22.96
C SER A 123 2.56 -3.88 -23.16
N LYS A 124 1.82 -4.23 -22.11
CA LYS A 124 0.65 -5.14 -22.21
C LYS A 124 -0.62 -4.35 -22.49
N THR A 125 -1.63 -5.05 -23.01
CA THR A 125 -2.93 -4.46 -23.33
C THR A 125 -4.01 -4.95 -22.36
N LYS A 126 -5.17 -4.28 -22.37
CA LYS A 126 -6.33 -4.68 -21.58
C LYS A 126 -6.75 -6.13 -21.82
N HIS A 127 -6.58 -6.63 -23.04
CA HIS A 127 -6.97 -7.97 -23.45
C HIS A 127 -5.90 -9.04 -23.19
N ASP A 128 -4.67 -8.64 -22.86
CA ASP A 128 -3.60 -9.58 -22.51
C ASP A 128 -3.92 -10.25 -21.17
N GLU A 129 -4.02 -11.57 -21.13
CA GLU A 129 -4.31 -12.27 -19.88
C GLU A 129 -3.09 -12.24 -18.95
N LEU A 130 -3.35 -12.15 -17.64
CA LEU A 130 -2.29 -12.21 -16.65
C LEU A 130 -1.70 -13.64 -16.60
N THR A 131 -0.52 -13.85 -17.16
CA THR A 131 0.16 -15.17 -17.17
C THR A 131 1.30 -15.25 -16.17
N TYR A 132 1.73 -16.47 -15.85
CA TYR A 132 2.94 -16.74 -15.07
C TYR A 132 4.19 -16.51 -15.92
N PHE A 133 5.19 -15.83 -15.38
CA PHE A 133 6.49 -15.55 -16.01
C PHE A 133 7.62 -15.48 -14.99
#